data_AF-N1UUC8-F1
#
_entry.id   AF-N1UUC8-F1
#
_cell.length_a   1.000
_cell.length_b   1.000
_cell.length_c   1.000
_cell.angle_alpha   90.00
_cell.angle_beta   90.00
_cell.angle_gamma   90.00
#
_symmetry.space_group_name_H-M   'P 1'
#
loop_
_entity.id
_entity.type
_entity.pdbx_description
1 polymer ?
#
loop_
_entity_poly.entity_id
_entity_poly.type
_entity_poly.pdbx_seq_one_letter_code
_entity_poly.pdbx_strand_id
1 'polypeptide(L)'
;MEYFINHFQVFLLILSRLMGLLSVAPVFSYPSISVPQKMIFSFLVSVILFPVIAGFLPPVPGDMGSYGLVVIAEALIGILLGF
;
A
#
# COMPACT_ATOMS: atom_id res chain seq x y z
N MET A 1 10.77 11.31 -14.01
CA MET A 1 11.51 10.20 -13.36
C MET A 1 11.99 10.57 -11.97
N GLU A 2 12.67 11.71 -11.78
CA GLU A 2 13.19 12.15 -10.47
C GLU A 2 12.12 12.25 -9.37
N TYR A 3 10.93 12.78 -9.68
CA TYR A 3 9.83 12.89 -8.72
C TYR A 3 9.39 11.53 -8.15
N PHE A 4 9.32 10.50 -8.99
CA PHE A 4 8.94 9.15 -8.56
C PHE A 4 10.03 8.50 -7.69
N ILE A 5 11.30 8.66 -8.08
CA ILE A 5 12.43 8.12 -7.33
C ILE A 5 12.49 8.74 -5.92
N ASN A 6 12.28 10.06 -5.82
CA ASN A 6 12.28 10.76 -4.53
C ASN A 6 11.10 10.38 -3.62
N HIS A 7 10.00 9.88 -4.17
CA HIS A 7 8.79 9.51 -3.42
C HIS A 7 8.50 8.02 -3.45
N PHE A 8 9.50 7.20 -3.80
CA PHE A 8 9.34 5.75 -3.89
C PHE A 8 8.93 5.12 -2.56
N GLN A 9 9.43 5.66 -1.44
CA GLN A 9 9.02 5.23 -0.10
C GLN A 9 7.53 5.48 0.15
N VAL A 10 6.99 6.64 -0.27
CA VAL A 10 5.55 6.94 -0.17
C VAL A 10 4.73 5.96 -1.01
N PHE A 11 5.20 5.63 -2.21
CA PHE A 11 4.57 4.61 -3.05
C PHE A 11 4.47 3.25 -2.34
N LEU A 12 5.54 2.81 -1.68
CA LEU A 12 5.55 1.55 -0.94
C LEU A 12 4.56 1.55 0.24
N LEU A 13 4.33 2.69 0.91
CA LEU A 13 3.31 2.81 1.96
C LEU A 13 1.89 2.64 1.41
N ILE A 14 1.60 3.25 0.26
CA ILE A 14 0.30 3.08 -0.42
C ILE A 14 0.10 1.62 -0.82
N LEU A 15 1.14 0.98 -1.36
CA LEU A 15 1.12 -0.41 -1.75
C LEU A 15 0.89 -1.34 -0.54
N SER A 16 1.59 -1.13 0.57
CA SER A 16 1.44 -1.95 1.77
C SER A 16 0.02 -1.85 2.34
N ARG A 17 -0.57 -0.65 2.34
CA ARG A 17 -1.96 -0.42 2.74
C ARG A 17 -2.95 -1.18 1.85
N LEU A 18 -2.81 -1.07 0.53
CA LEU A 18 -3.71 -1.77 -0.40
C LEU A 18 -3.57 -3.29 -0.31
N MET A 19 -2.35 -3.81 -0.14
CA MET A 19 -2.14 -5.24 0.07
C MET A 19 -2.80 -5.71 1.36
N GLY A 20 -2.68 -4.95 2.45
CA GLY A 20 -3.38 -5.23 3.71
C GLY A 20 -4.90 -5.29 3.51
N LEU A 21 -5.47 -4.30 2.82
CA LEU A 21 -6.91 -4.23 2.54
C LEU A 21 -7.41 -5.41 1.71
N LEU A 22 -6.76 -5.68 0.56
CA LEU A 22 -7.19 -6.77 -0.33
C LEU A 22 -6.94 -8.16 0.25
N SER A 23 -6.09 -8.28 1.28
CA SER A 23 -5.85 -9.56 1.94
C SER A 23 -7.08 -10.08 2.69
N VAL A 24 -7.88 -9.16 3.26
CA VAL A 24 -9.05 -9.48 4.09
C VAL A 24 -10.38 -9.04 3.48
N ALA A 25 -10.37 -8.17 2.46
CA ALA A 25 -11.58 -7.72 1.77
C ALA A 25 -12.46 -8.92 1.30
N PRO A 26 -13.75 -8.99 1.70
CA PRO A 26 -14.61 -10.13 1.38
C PRO A 26 -14.71 -10.41 -0.12
N VAL A 27 -14.78 -9.35 -0.94
CA VAL A 27 -14.89 -9.43 -2.40
C VAL A 27 -13.67 -10.09 -3.05
N PHE A 28 -12.48 -9.99 -2.43
CA PHE A 28 -11.23 -10.54 -2.96
C PHE A 28 -10.79 -11.84 -2.25
N SER A 29 -11.64 -12.37 -1.37
CA SER A 29 -11.39 -13.59 -0.61
C SER A 29 -12.01 -14.85 -1.24
N TYR A 30 -12.54 -14.74 -2.45
CA TYR A 30 -13.04 -15.89 -3.19
C TYR A 30 -11.91 -16.85 -3.61
N PRO A 31 -12.14 -18.18 -3.60
CA PRO A 31 -11.12 -19.17 -4.01
C PRO A 31 -10.63 -19.01 -5.45
N SER A 32 -11.41 -18.37 -6.32
CA SER A 32 -11.04 -18.07 -7.71
C SER A 32 -9.99 -16.95 -7.83
N ILE A 33 -9.78 -16.15 -6.77
CA ILE A 33 -8.85 -15.02 -6.76
C ILE A 33 -7.58 -15.45 -6.01
N SER A 34 -6.55 -15.78 -6.77
CA SER A 34 -5.24 -16.16 -6.26
C SER A 34 -4.47 -14.95 -5.69
N VAL A 35 -3.51 -15.23 -4.80
CA VAL A 35 -2.65 -14.19 -4.19
C VAL A 35 -1.89 -13.34 -5.23
N PRO A 36 -1.30 -13.91 -6.31
CA PRO A 36 -0.64 -13.13 -7.35
C PRO A 36 -1.57 -12.11 -8.04
N GLN A 37 -2.84 -12.47 -8.27
CA GLN A 37 -3.82 -11.56 -8.86
C GLN A 37 -4.09 -10.36 -7.93
N LYS A 38 -4.20 -10.61 -6.62
CA LYS A 38 -4.35 -9.53 -5.62
C LYS A 38 -3.13 -8.62 -5.57
N MET A 39 -1.92 -9.17 -5.67
CA MET A 39 -0.69 -8.39 -5.69
C MET A 39 -0.62 -7.47 -6.92
N ILE A 40 -0.85 -8.02 -8.12
CA ILE A 40 -0.83 -7.24 -9.36
C ILE A 40 -1.90 -6.15 -9.32
N PHE A 41 -3.11 -6.47 -8.87
CA PHE A 41 -4.17 -5.49 -8.74
C PHE A 41 -3.84 -4.40 -7.72
N SER A 42 -3.31 -4.75 -6.54
CA SER A 42 -2.83 -3.78 -5.54
C SER A 42 -1.80 -2.83 -6.15
N PHE A 43 -0.85 -3.38 -6.91
CA PHE A 43 0.20 -2.61 -7.56
C PHE A 43 -0.37 -1.62 -8.58
N LEU A 44 -1.26 -2.08 -9.47
CA LEU A 44 -1.89 -1.22 -10.47
C LEU A 44 -2.69 -0.09 -9.84
N VAL A 45 -3.49 -0.40 -8.80
CA VAL A 45 -4.26 0.62 -8.07
C VAL A 45 -3.32 1.59 -7.34
N SER A 46 -2.22 1.12 -6.76
CA SER A 46 -1.21 1.98 -6.12
C SER A 46 -0.60 2.97 -7.11
N VAL A 47 -0.29 2.54 -8.34
CA VAL A 47 0.28 3.41 -9.38
C VAL A 47 -0.71 4.52 -9.76
N ILE A 48 -2.00 4.20 -9.84
CA ILE A 48 -3.06 5.18 -10.16
C ILE A 48 -3.26 6.16 -9.00
N LEU A 49 -3.26 5.67 -7.76
CA LEU A 49 -3.51 6.50 -6.58
C LEU A 49 -2.31 7.38 -6.22
N PHE A 50 -1.09 6.89 -6.42
CA PHE A 50 0.15 7.57 -6.04
C PHE A 50 0.18 9.07 -6.38
N PRO A 51 -0.04 9.53 -7.63
CA PRO A 51 -0.01 10.96 -7.94
C PRO A 51 -1.12 11.77 -7.26
N VAL A 52 -2.22 11.13 -6.86
CA VAL A 52 -3.38 11.77 -6.24
C VAL A 52 -3.18 11.94 -4.74
N ILE A 53 -2.65 10.92 -4.07
CA ILE A 53 -2.62 10.87 -2.60
C ILE A 53 -1.23 11.09 -1.98
N ALA A 54 -0.15 11.14 -2.77
CA ALA A 54 1.22 11.24 -2.23
C ALA A 54 1.43 12.41 -1.25
N GLY A 55 0.73 13.54 -1.43
CA GLY A 55 0.80 14.70 -0.54
C GLY A 55 0.00 14.59 0.76
N PHE A 56 -0.83 13.57 0.92
CA PHE A 56 -1.69 13.37 2.10
C PHE A 56 -1.15 12.28 3.06
N LEU A 57 -0.11 11.55 2.66
CA LEU A 57 0.50 10.54 3.53
C LEU A 57 1.35 11.19 4.63
N PRO A 58 1.53 10.50 5.78
CA PRO A 58 2.46 10.94 6.82
C PRO A 58 3.87 11.17 6.25
N PRO A 59 4.62 12.14 6.78
CA PRO A 59 6.00 12.35 6.37
C PRO A 59 6.82 11.08 6.59
N VAL A 60 7.60 10.71 5.58
CA VAL A 60 8.44 9.52 5.65
C VAL A 60 9.59 9.76 6.65
N PRO A 61 9.76 8.91 7.67
CA PRO A 61 10.86 9.04 8.62
C PRO A 61 12.21 8.92 7.91
N GLY A 62 13.22 9.67 8.39
CA GLY A 62 14.58 9.58 7.85
C GLY A 62 15.32 8.28 8.20
N ASP A 63 14.80 7.53 9.19
CA ASP A 63 15.41 6.31 9.71
C ASP A 63 14.64 5.07 9.24
N MET A 64 15.37 4.07 8.72
CA MET A 64 14.81 2.83 8.18
C MET A 64 13.96 2.05 9.20
N GLY A 65 14.33 2.08 10.49
CA GLY A 65 13.59 1.40 11.55
C GLY A 65 12.21 1.99 11.75
N SER A 66 12.13 3.31 11.90
CA SER A 66 10.88 4.05 12.00
C SER A 66 10.02 3.89 10.74
N TYR A 67 10.63 3.91 9.56
CA TYR A 67 9.93 3.64 8.30
C TYR A 67 9.29 2.24 8.27
N GLY A 68 10.00 1.20 8.72
CA GLY A 68 9.44 -0.15 8.81
C GLY A 68 8.20 -0.22 9.70
N LEU A 69 8.18 0.52 10.82
CA LEU A 69 7.00 0.63 11.68
C LEU A 69 5.83 1.31 10.96
N VAL A 70 6.08 2.35 10.17
CA VAL A 70 5.05 3.00 9.36
C VAL A 70 4.50 2.04 8.31
N VAL A 71 5.35 1.27 7.61
CA VAL A 71 4.91 0.26 6.63
C VAL A 71 3.96 -0.76 7.27
N ILE A 72 4.31 -1.25 8.47
CA ILE A 72 3.47 -2.19 9.24
C ILE A 72 2.16 -1.52 9.65
N ALA A 73 2.20 -0.29 10.16
CA ALA A 73 1.01 0.47 10.53
C ALA A 73 0.06 0.65 9.33
N GLU A 74 0.59 1.00 8.17
CA GLU A 74 -0.17 1.15 6.93
C GLU A 74 -0.82 -0.15 6.47
N ALA A 75 -0.10 -1.28 6.56
CA ALA A 75 -0.66 -2.60 6.27
C ALA A 75 -1.78 -2.99 7.25
N LEU A 76 -1.59 -2.71 8.54
CA LEU A 76 -2.61 -2.94 9.58
C LEU A 76 -3.84 -2.07 9.36
N ILE A 77 -3.67 -0.79 9.03
CA ILE A 77 -4.78 0.10 8.65
C ILE A 77 -5.54 -0.48 7.45
N GLY A 78 -4.81 -0.97 6.43
CA GLY A 78 -5.40 -1.66 5.29
C GLY A 78 -6.28 -2.83 5.72
N ILE A 79 -5.76 -3.71 6.58
CA ILE A 79 -6.49 -4.86 7.12
C ILE A 79 -7.75 -4.39 7.87
N LEU A 80 -7.64 -3.38 8.73
CA LEU A 80 -8.78 -2.84 9.47
C LEU A 80 -9.86 -2.25 8.55
N LEU A 81 -9.47 -1.66 7.42
CA LEU A 81 -10.40 -1.13 6.41
C LEU A 81 -11.08 -2.21 5.56
N GLY A 82 -10.44 -3.37 5.43
CA GLY A 82 -10.94 -4.46 4.60
C GLY A 82 -11.94 -5.40 5.31
N PHE A 83 -12.08 -5.30 6.63
CA PHE A 83 -13.12 -5.99 7.40
C PHE A 83 -14.46 -5.23 7.31
#